data_AF-A0A656QDV9-F1
#
_entry.id   AF-A0A656QDV9-F1
#
_cell.length_a   1.000
_cell.length_b   1.000
_cell.length_c   1.000
_cell.angle_alpha   90.00
_cell.angle_beta   90.00
_cell.angle_gamma   90.00
#
_symmetry.space_group_name_H-M   'P 1'
#
loop_
_entity.id
_entity.type
_entity.pdbx_description
1 polymer ?
#
loop_
_entity_poly.entity_id
_entity_poly.type
_entity_poly.pdbx_seq_one_letter_code
_entity_poly.pdbx_strand_id
1 'polypeptide(L)'
;MATRSKRFQDRMPPRSPGAIQQARRGAAAPLRPPTTRPGGRIFLAVPTKDIPKARAMGAEWDHELRLCWLPATADTTPFAAWVVDDAALNAAGIDRTDVLADFAEAMRSYGLIVPDTLYADGEWHCAMVMTKSGPRSHGGYIIELDGVPHGYIRNFVGASGAWWYRAGKLTREQRAALEAQSRERQAAREAALRRAQELVAQRSLKILTMLPRAEQHPHPYLDKKGVGAYGLRVAHASKHNLAELLNAKDPSVLKRSNATYLVIPGRDAEDRLLTAQAIGPDGFKMFVRDARKKGAFHPIGVRRTRDLAAAPAVLFAEGYATGASLHEATGLPVVIAFDAGNLVEVVRQITPLLPPSQPKVICADNDQFFLDNALARIAEIGGSPDAKPVSVRVVAGADGATREVEIRATYADGKWHQTRLGKYRLSLESVAGVVRSVTLDLVVPDKPHVRVTTRNTGVEAATDAARLAAGRVVTPFFVSLQRRPTDFNDLDVSEGRARVTELVQSVLPFHITADAAVTERA
;
A
#
# COMPACT_ATOMS: atom_id res chain seq x y z
N MET A 1 21.09 23.02 -44.38
CA MET A 1 22.37 23.74 -44.22
C MET A 1 22.17 24.80 -43.14
N ALA A 2 22.53 24.53 -41.88
CA ALA A 2 23.82 24.90 -41.26
C ALA A 2 24.03 26.43 -41.26
N THR A 3 23.96 27.14 -40.13
CA THR A 3 25.04 27.26 -39.13
C THR A 3 24.49 28.02 -37.89
N ARG A 4 24.62 27.55 -36.64
CA ARG A 4 25.78 27.52 -35.70
C ARG A 4 26.12 28.85 -35.02
N SER A 5 25.78 28.97 -33.73
CA SER A 5 26.46 29.72 -32.67
C SER A 5 25.74 29.34 -31.35
N LYS A 6 26.23 28.55 -30.38
CA LYS A 6 27.47 28.41 -29.60
C LYS A 6 27.84 29.58 -28.66
N ARG A 7 27.53 29.31 -27.38
CA ARG A 7 28.23 29.63 -26.12
C ARG A 7 27.91 30.96 -25.44
N PHE A 8 27.34 30.85 -24.24
CA PHE A 8 27.98 31.31 -23.02
C PHE A 8 27.78 30.25 -21.92
N GLN A 9 28.85 29.47 -21.68
CA GLN A 9 29.10 28.73 -20.46
C GLN A 9 29.97 29.63 -19.57
N ASP A 10 29.70 29.58 -18.25
CA ASP A 10 30.66 29.60 -17.14
C ASP A 10 30.29 30.57 -16.02
N ARG A 11 29.83 30.00 -14.91
CA ARG A 11 30.29 30.26 -13.53
C ARG A 11 29.60 29.30 -12.55
N MET A 12 30.15 28.09 -12.44
CA MET A 12 30.06 27.28 -11.21
C MET A 12 31.46 26.75 -10.90
N PRO A 13 31.98 26.94 -9.67
CA PRO A 13 33.20 26.26 -9.27
C PRO A 13 32.88 24.82 -8.81
N PRO A 14 33.76 23.85 -9.10
CA PRO A 14 33.59 22.46 -8.71
C PRO A 14 34.18 22.22 -7.32
N ARG A 15 33.53 21.43 -6.45
CA ARG A 15 34.24 20.73 -5.36
C ARG A 15 33.66 19.32 -5.15
N SER A 16 34.58 18.37 -5.25
CA SER A 16 34.47 16.93 -5.11
C SER A 16 33.89 16.47 -3.76
N PRO A 17 33.28 15.27 -3.69
CA PRO A 17 33.02 14.62 -2.41
C PRO A 17 34.34 14.06 -1.85
N GLY A 18 34.95 14.83 -0.94
CA GLY A 18 36.04 14.36 -0.09
C GLY A 18 35.56 13.28 0.87
N ALA A 19 36.42 12.30 1.08
CA ALA A 19 36.30 11.17 1.99
C ALA A 19 35.59 11.51 3.31
N ILE A 20 34.51 10.77 3.61
CA ILE A 20 33.98 10.69 4.97
C ILE A 20 34.94 9.80 5.76
N GLN A 21 35.82 10.45 6.54
CA GLN A 21 36.58 9.80 7.60
C GLN A 21 35.62 9.08 8.54
N GLN A 22 35.90 7.80 8.77
CA GLN A 22 35.25 6.96 9.78
C GLN A 22 35.30 7.65 11.14
N ALA A 23 34.17 8.17 11.60
CA ALA A 23 34.00 8.51 13.00
C ALA A 23 34.06 7.22 13.82
N ARG A 24 35.09 7.12 14.65
CA ARG A 24 35.29 6.04 15.62
C ARG A 24 34.02 5.86 16.45
N ARG A 25 33.37 4.70 16.29
CA ARG A 25 32.36 4.20 17.22
C ARG A 25 33.05 3.98 18.57
N GLY A 26 32.76 4.82 19.56
CA GLY A 26 32.97 4.46 20.95
C GLY A 26 32.18 3.19 21.23
N ALA A 27 32.86 2.15 21.70
CA ALA A 27 32.26 0.88 22.05
C ALA A 27 31.25 1.09 23.18
N ALA A 28 29.97 1.17 22.83
CA ALA A 28 28.90 0.93 23.78
C ALA A 28 28.85 -0.59 24.01
N ALA A 29 28.97 -1.00 25.27
CA ALA A 29 28.79 -2.38 25.70
C ALA A 29 27.47 -2.95 25.14
N PRO A 30 27.40 -4.25 24.79
CA PRO A 30 26.19 -4.84 24.26
C PRO A 30 25.07 -4.71 25.29
N LEU A 31 24.11 -3.84 25.01
CA LEU A 31 22.84 -3.79 25.71
C LEU A 31 22.21 -5.17 25.56
N ARG A 32 22.03 -5.87 26.69
CA ARG A 32 21.23 -7.09 26.78
C ARG A 32 19.90 -6.88 26.03
N PRO A 33 19.43 -7.84 25.22
CA PRO A 33 18.14 -7.72 24.59
C PRO A 33 17.07 -7.50 25.66
N PRO A 34 16.08 -6.62 25.44
CA PRO A 34 15.03 -6.37 26.41
C PRO A 34 14.30 -7.68 26.74
N THR A 35 14.32 -8.07 28.02
CA THR A 35 13.70 -9.29 28.55
C THR A 35 12.18 -9.19 28.71
N THR A 36 11.57 -8.11 28.25
CA THR A 36 10.11 -7.96 28.29
C THR A 36 9.50 -8.75 27.15
N ARG A 37 9.03 -9.97 27.44
CA ARG A 37 8.17 -10.74 26.53
C ARG A 37 6.96 -9.86 26.18
N PRO A 38 6.72 -9.52 24.90
CA PRO A 38 5.49 -8.84 24.53
C PRO A 38 4.32 -9.81 24.74
N GLY A 39 3.27 -9.36 25.43
CA GLY A 39 2.15 -10.21 25.87
C GLY A 39 2.09 -10.31 27.41
N GLY A 40 0.89 -10.23 27.97
CA GLY A 40 0.68 -10.25 29.43
C GLY A 40 0.69 -11.66 30.01
N ARG A 41 0.72 -12.69 29.15
CA ARG A 41 0.57 -14.09 29.53
C ARG A 41 1.66 -14.99 28.92
N ILE A 42 1.93 -16.09 29.61
CA ILE A 42 2.76 -17.21 29.18
C ILE A 42 1.86 -18.44 29.12
N PHE A 43 1.64 -18.99 27.92
CA PHE A 43 0.85 -20.20 27.75
C PHE A 43 1.68 -21.46 28.03
N LEU A 44 1.06 -22.42 28.71
CA LEU A 44 1.68 -23.67 29.13
C LEU A 44 1.19 -24.84 28.26
N ALA A 45 2.12 -25.68 27.82
CA ALA A 45 1.90 -26.92 27.10
C ALA A 45 1.49 -28.07 28.05
N VAL A 46 0.41 -27.88 28.81
CA VAL A 46 -0.06 -28.85 29.82
C VAL A 46 -0.90 -29.95 29.16
N PRO A 47 -0.52 -31.23 29.26
CA PRO A 47 -1.38 -32.34 28.84
C PRO A 47 -2.70 -32.36 29.60
N THR A 48 -3.79 -32.82 28.99
CA THR A 48 -5.13 -32.80 29.59
C THR A 48 -5.20 -33.39 31.01
N LYS A 49 -4.45 -34.47 31.25
CA LYS A 49 -4.36 -35.15 32.56
C LYS A 49 -3.71 -34.30 33.66
N ASP A 50 -2.85 -33.36 33.28
CA ASP A 50 -2.03 -32.56 34.20
C ASP A 50 -2.63 -31.17 34.44
N ILE A 51 -3.72 -30.80 33.74
CA ILE A 51 -4.43 -29.52 33.92
C ILE A 51 -4.83 -29.30 35.40
N PRO A 52 -5.45 -30.26 36.12
CA PRO A 52 -5.79 -30.05 37.52
C PRO A 52 -4.56 -29.74 38.39
N LYS A 53 -3.43 -30.38 38.09
CA LYS A 53 -2.15 -30.17 38.79
C LYS A 53 -1.59 -28.78 38.50
N ALA A 54 -1.52 -28.38 37.22
CA ALA A 54 -1.05 -27.05 36.84
C ALA A 54 -1.91 -25.96 37.50
N ARG A 55 -3.23 -26.14 37.53
CA ARG A 55 -4.15 -25.20 38.20
C ARG A 55 -3.95 -25.16 39.71
N ALA A 56 -3.77 -26.31 40.37
CA ALA A 56 -3.45 -26.37 41.80
C ALA A 56 -2.11 -25.67 42.14
N MET A 57 -1.18 -25.62 41.18
CA MET A 57 0.09 -24.91 41.31
C MET A 57 -0.01 -23.40 41.04
N GLY A 58 -1.21 -22.90 40.68
CA GLY A 58 -1.46 -21.47 40.45
C GLY A 58 -1.58 -21.05 38.98
N ALA A 59 -1.60 -21.98 38.02
CA ALA A 59 -1.89 -21.64 36.63
C ALA A 59 -3.37 -21.29 36.42
N GLU A 60 -3.63 -20.25 35.66
CA GLU A 60 -4.97 -19.85 35.25
C GLU A 60 -5.41 -20.63 34.00
N TRP A 61 -6.73 -20.70 33.76
CA TRP A 61 -7.30 -21.45 32.64
C TRP A 61 -8.01 -20.53 31.66
N ASP A 62 -7.60 -20.56 30.39
CA ASP A 62 -8.28 -19.86 29.30
C ASP A 62 -9.34 -20.79 28.67
N HIS A 63 -10.62 -20.44 28.80
CA HIS A 63 -11.73 -21.28 28.33
C HIS A 63 -11.87 -21.29 26.81
N GLU A 64 -11.44 -20.24 26.10
CA GLU A 64 -11.53 -20.15 24.64
C GLU A 64 -10.41 -20.95 23.98
N LEU A 65 -9.18 -20.72 24.45
CA LEU A 65 -7.99 -21.41 23.94
C LEU A 65 -7.85 -22.83 24.50
N ARG A 66 -8.52 -23.13 25.61
CA ARG A 66 -8.42 -24.38 26.37
C ARG A 66 -6.97 -24.68 26.76
N LEU A 67 -6.29 -23.66 27.29
CA LEU A 67 -4.88 -23.73 27.71
C LEU A 67 -4.71 -23.18 29.12
N CYS A 68 -3.75 -23.73 29.86
CA CYS A 68 -3.27 -23.12 31.09
C CYS A 68 -2.33 -21.95 30.75
N TRP A 69 -2.35 -20.89 31.55
CA TRP A 69 -1.45 -19.76 31.37
C TRP A 69 -1.02 -19.16 32.72
N LEU A 70 0.07 -18.39 32.68
CA LEU A 70 0.61 -17.64 33.81
C LEU A 70 0.76 -16.16 33.42
N PRO A 71 0.61 -15.21 34.35
CA PRO A 71 1.03 -13.83 34.10
C PRO A 71 2.49 -13.78 33.64
N ALA A 72 2.81 -12.88 32.71
CA ALA A 72 4.18 -12.74 32.18
C ALA A 72 5.23 -12.40 33.26
N THR A 73 4.79 -11.91 34.42
CA THR A 73 5.59 -11.59 35.59
C THR A 73 5.71 -12.74 36.61
N ALA A 74 5.02 -13.86 36.38
CA ALA A 74 5.02 -14.99 37.31
C ALA A 74 6.32 -15.81 37.23
N ASP A 75 6.70 -16.43 38.35
CA ASP A 75 7.80 -17.39 38.37
C ASP A 75 7.40 -18.67 37.61
N THR A 76 8.09 -18.94 36.52
CA THR A 76 7.85 -20.11 35.68
C THR A 76 8.57 -21.37 36.15
N THR A 77 9.46 -21.26 37.15
CA THR A 77 10.27 -22.38 37.67
C THR A 77 9.42 -23.59 38.08
N PRO A 78 8.28 -23.44 38.79
CA PRO A 78 7.42 -24.58 39.14
C PRO A 78 6.80 -25.27 37.92
N PHE A 79 6.69 -24.57 36.80
CA PHE A 79 6.00 -25.00 35.59
C PHE A 79 6.96 -25.41 34.48
N ALA A 80 8.26 -25.57 34.75
CA ALA A 80 9.30 -25.84 33.75
C ALA A 80 8.97 -27.02 32.83
N ALA A 81 8.25 -28.05 33.31
CA ALA A 81 7.82 -29.20 32.51
C ALA A 81 6.79 -28.88 31.42
N TRP A 82 6.10 -27.73 31.50
CA TRP A 82 5.07 -27.30 30.56
C TRP A 82 5.39 -25.98 29.86
N VAL A 83 6.49 -25.33 30.21
CA VAL A 83 6.96 -24.13 29.49
C VAL A 83 7.63 -24.56 28.19
N VAL A 84 7.31 -23.89 27.09
CA VAL A 84 7.97 -24.12 25.80
C VAL A 84 9.06 -23.08 25.62
N ASP A 85 10.25 -23.40 26.12
CA ASP A 85 11.46 -22.58 26.00
C ASP A 85 12.46 -23.18 24.99
N ASP A 86 13.64 -22.56 24.85
CA ASP A 86 14.69 -23.02 23.93
C ASP A 86 15.11 -24.48 24.21
N ALA A 87 15.09 -24.92 25.48
CA ALA A 87 15.43 -26.30 25.83
C ALA A 87 14.34 -27.28 25.35
N ALA A 88 13.07 -26.94 25.53
CA ALA A 88 11.94 -27.73 25.02
C ALA A 88 11.92 -27.80 23.49
N LEU A 89 12.28 -26.71 22.80
CA LEU A 89 12.42 -26.67 21.35
C LEU A 89 13.58 -27.54 20.86
N ASN A 90 14.74 -27.45 21.52
CA ASN A 90 15.90 -28.30 21.22
C ASN A 90 15.56 -29.80 21.38
N ALA A 91 14.86 -30.17 22.47
CA ALA A 91 14.40 -31.54 22.69
C ALA A 91 13.41 -32.02 21.60
N ALA A 92 12.64 -31.10 21.01
CA ALA A 92 11.77 -31.37 19.87
C ALA A 92 12.51 -31.39 18.51
N GLY A 93 13.83 -31.24 18.50
CA GLY A 93 14.66 -31.19 17.29
C GLY A 93 14.57 -29.86 16.53
N ILE A 94 14.27 -28.77 17.24
CA ILE A 94 14.20 -27.40 16.70
C ILE A 94 15.27 -26.57 17.41
N ASP A 95 16.52 -26.62 16.90
CA ASP A 95 17.59 -25.75 17.39
C ASP A 95 17.54 -24.39 16.70
N ARG A 96 17.55 -23.32 17.50
CA ARG A 96 17.54 -21.94 17.03
C ARG A 96 18.70 -21.65 16.08
N THR A 97 19.87 -22.26 16.31
CA THR A 97 21.04 -22.10 15.44
C THR A 97 20.75 -22.66 14.06
N ASP A 98 20.21 -23.89 13.99
CA ASP A 98 19.82 -24.56 12.76
C ASP A 98 18.70 -23.81 12.02
N VAL A 99 17.71 -23.30 12.76
CA VAL A 99 16.61 -22.50 12.22
C VAL A 99 17.13 -21.24 11.54
N LEU A 100 18.04 -20.50 12.19
CA LEU A 100 18.63 -19.29 11.61
C LEU A 100 19.58 -19.62 10.46
N ALA A 101 20.30 -20.73 10.50
CA ALA A 101 21.15 -21.19 9.41
C ALA A 101 20.33 -21.58 8.17
N ASP A 102 19.23 -22.31 8.35
CA ASP A 102 18.28 -22.66 7.29
C ASP A 102 17.63 -21.41 6.69
N PHE A 103 17.21 -20.46 7.53
CA PHE A 103 16.69 -19.18 7.05
C PHE A 103 17.73 -18.36 6.28
N ALA A 104 18.98 -18.32 6.76
CA ALA A 104 20.08 -17.67 6.05
C ALA A 104 20.30 -18.29 4.66
N GLU A 105 20.19 -19.62 4.55
CA GLU A 105 20.29 -20.30 3.26
C GLU A 105 19.10 -19.99 2.35
N ALA A 106 17.89 -19.95 2.91
CA ALA A 106 16.71 -19.48 2.18
C ALA A 106 16.92 -18.04 1.67
N MET A 107 17.42 -17.11 2.50
CA MET A 107 17.74 -15.74 2.09
C MET A 107 18.70 -15.71 0.89
N ARG A 108 19.76 -16.53 0.91
CA ARG A 108 20.69 -16.66 -0.22
C ARG A 108 20.00 -17.16 -1.47
N SER A 109 19.13 -18.16 -1.36
CA SER A 109 18.37 -18.70 -2.49
C SER A 109 17.44 -17.67 -3.14
N TYR A 110 16.91 -16.74 -2.35
CA TYR A 110 16.14 -15.58 -2.82
C TYR A 110 17.01 -14.40 -3.26
N GLY A 111 18.34 -14.52 -3.18
CA GLY A 111 19.31 -13.55 -3.68
C GLY A 111 19.65 -12.43 -2.70
N LEU A 112 19.30 -12.55 -1.42
CA LEU A 112 19.72 -11.60 -0.39
C LEU A 112 21.13 -11.92 0.11
N ILE A 113 21.88 -10.86 0.41
CA ILE A 113 23.11 -10.94 1.19
C ILE A 113 22.69 -11.02 2.65
N VAL A 114 23.03 -12.13 3.29
CA VAL A 114 22.72 -12.36 4.71
C VAL A 114 23.51 -11.34 5.55
N PRO A 115 22.85 -10.55 6.41
CA PRO A 115 23.54 -9.61 7.29
C PRO A 115 24.37 -10.35 8.35
N ASP A 116 25.39 -9.70 8.90
CA ASP A 116 26.24 -10.25 9.98
C ASP A 116 25.42 -10.64 11.21
N THR A 117 24.26 -10.01 11.43
CA THR A 117 23.33 -10.33 12.49
C THR A 117 21.93 -10.45 11.91
N LEU A 118 21.31 -11.62 12.11
CA LEU A 118 19.90 -11.85 11.81
C LEU A 118 19.05 -11.50 13.03
N TYR A 119 18.19 -10.51 12.88
CA TYR A 119 17.25 -10.10 13.91
C TYR A 119 15.95 -10.89 13.76
N ALA A 120 15.66 -11.71 14.77
CA ALA A 120 14.51 -12.58 14.81
C ALA A 120 13.48 -12.10 15.83
N ASP A 121 13.06 -10.85 15.64
CA ASP A 121 12.14 -10.10 16.51
C ASP A 121 10.72 -9.99 15.93
N GLY A 122 10.46 -10.63 14.79
CA GLY A 122 9.20 -10.51 14.08
C GLY A 122 8.98 -9.12 13.44
N GLU A 123 10.04 -8.33 13.24
CA GLU A 123 9.99 -7.06 12.53
C GLU A 123 10.60 -7.15 11.12
N TRP A 124 10.28 -6.18 10.27
CA TRP A 124 10.90 -6.05 8.95
C TRP A 124 12.29 -5.45 9.07
N HIS A 125 13.29 -6.22 8.66
CA HIS A 125 14.67 -5.77 8.58
C HIS A 125 15.09 -5.59 7.12
N CYS A 126 15.79 -4.50 6.83
CA CYS A 126 16.38 -4.31 5.51
C CYS A 126 17.55 -5.29 5.31
N ALA A 127 17.64 -5.85 4.12
CA ALA A 127 18.76 -6.69 3.71
C ALA A 127 19.35 -6.17 2.41
N MET A 128 20.64 -6.42 2.24
CA MET A 128 21.31 -6.10 1.00
C MET A 128 21.01 -7.16 -0.05
N VAL A 129 20.99 -6.76 -1.32
CA VAL A 129 20.92 -7.65 -2.47
C VAL A 129 22.09 -7.29 -3.38
N MET A 130 22.76 -8.31 -3.92
CA MET A 130 23.81 -8.09 -4.90
C MET A 130 23.19 -7.56 -6.19
N THR A 131 23.57 -6.34 -6.57
CA THR A 131 23.22 -5.75 -7.86
C THR A 131 24.48 -5.54 -8.68
N LYS A 132 24.32 -5.24 -9.97
CA LYS A 132 25.45 -4.90 -10.85
C LYS A 132 26.27 -3.70 -10.36
N SER A 133 25.66 -2.78 -9.61
CA SER A 133 26.32 -1.62 -9.00
C SER A 133 26.79 -1.88 -7.56
N GLY A 134 26.97 -3.15 -7.19
CA GLY A 134 27.31 -3.58 -5.84
C GLY A 134 26.09 -3.83 -4.94
N PRO A 135 26.32 -4.06 -3.64
CA PRO A 135 25.26 -4.30 -2.65
C PRO A 135 24.31 -3.09 -2.52
N ARG A 136 23.00 -3.31 -2.63
CA ARG A 136 21.97 -2.27 -2.40
C ARG A 136 20.93 -2.76 -1.40
N SER A 137 20.36 -1.84 -0.61
CA SER A 137 19.29 -2.11 0.37
C SER A 137 17.93 -2.32 -0.32
N HIS A 138 17.86 -3.31 -1.22
CA HIS A 138 16.69 -3.70 -2.01
C HIS A 138 16.17 -5.08 -1.61
N GLY A 139 16.55 -5.58 -0.44
CA GLY A 139 15.97 -6.75 0.18
C GLY A 139 15.35 -6.38 1.53
N GLY A 140 14.52 -7.27 2.03
CA GLY A 140 14.08 -7.25 3.42
C GLY A 140 13.63 -8.63 3.87
N TYR A 141 13.63 -8.85 5.17
CA TYR A 141 13.17 -10.09 5.75
C TYR A 141 12.39 -9.84 7.03
N ILE A 142 11.57 -10.81 7.40
CA ILE A 142 10.92 -10.93 8.70
C ILE A 142 11.01 -12.41 9.09
N ILE A 143 11.37 -12.68 10.34
CA ILE A 143 11.41 -14.03 10.89
C ILE A 143 10.79 -14.01 12.28
N GLU A 144 9.86 -14.92 12.52
CA GLU A 144 9.21 -15.15 13.81
C GLU A 144 9.57 -16.56 14.26
N LEU A 145 10.24 -16.65 15.41
CA LEU A 145 10.71 -17.92 15.99
C LEU A 145 9.70 -18.52 16.99
N ASP A 146 8.59 -17.83 17.15
CA ASP A 146 7.61 -18.07 18.18
C ASP A 146 6.50 -18.97 17.66
N GLY A 147 6.62 -20.27 17.89
CA GLY A 147 5.79 -21.26 17.21
C GLY A 147 6.60 -22.14 16.30
N VAL A 148 5.96 -22.60 15.22
CA VAL A 148 6.69 -23.17 14.10
C VAL A 148 7.46 -22.02 13.45
N PRO A 149 8.81 -22.03 13.45
CA PRO A 149 9.58 -20.92 12.91
C PRO A 149 9.21 -20.68 11.46
N HIS A 150 8.87 -19.43 11.16
CA HIS A 150 8.44 -19.02 9.84
C HIS A 150 8.86 -17.58 9.57
N GLY A 151 8.75 -17.18 8.32
CA GLY A 151 9.21 -15.87 7.91
C GLY A 151 8.82 -15.55 6.49
N TYR A 152 9.21 -14.37 6.05
CA TYR A 152 9.04 -13.95 4.67
C TYR A 152 10.31 -13.24 4.20
N ILE A 153 10.78 -13.64 3.03
CA ILE A 153 11.94 -13.05 2.38
C ILE A 153 11.44 -12.23 1.20
N ARG A 154 11.79 -10.94 1.21
CA ARG A 154 11.40 -9.99 0.18
C ARG A 154 12.64 -9.52 -0.57
N ASN A 155 12.69 -9.81 -1.86
CA ASN A 155 13.66 -9.25 -2.78
C ASN A 155 12.93 -8.33 -3.77
N PHE A 156 13.17 -7.02 -3.71
CA PHE A 156 12.52 -6.04 -4.59
C PHE A 156 13.05 -6.07 -6.04
N VAL A 157 14.14 -6.80 -6.28
CA VAL A 157 14.74 -6.97 -7.62
C VAL A 157 14.74 -8.44 -8.07
N GLY A 158 14.09 -9.34 -7.33
CA GLY A 158 14.13 -10.78 -7.54
C GLY A 158 12.86 -11.49 -7.08
N ALA A 159 12.98 -12.78 -6.74
CA ALA A 159 11.88 -13.55 -6.18
C ALA A 159 11.69 -13.22 -4.69
N SER A 160 10.45 -13.27 -4.23
CA SER A 160 10.10 -13.15 -2.80
C SER A 160 9.25 -14.36 -2.42
N GLY A 161 9.24 -14.75 -1.15
CA GLY A 161 8.48 -15.90 -0.72
C GLY A 161 8.41 -16.10 0.79
N ALA A 162 7.42 -16.88 1.20
CA ALA A 162 7.31 -17.35 2.56
C ALA A 162 8.33 -18.47 2.81
N TRP A 163 8.85 -18.51 4.03
CA TRP A 163 9.73 -19.55 4.52
C TRP A 163 9.12 -20.20 5.77
N TRP A 164 9.29 -21.51 5.88
CA TRP A 164 8.82 -22.32 6.99
C TRP A 164 9.92 -23.30 7.35
N TYR A 165 10.31 -23.34 8.61
CA TYR A 165 11.23 -24.37 9.10
C TYR A 165 10.50 -25.71 9.19
N ARG A 166 11.07 -26.74 8.55
CA ARG A 166 10.38 -28.04 8.37
C ARG A 166 10.94 -29.18 9.23
N ALA A 167 11.96 -28.92 10.05
CA ALA A 167 12.53 -29.93 10.95
C ALA A 167 11.91 -29.87 12.35
N GLY A 168 12.04 -30.98 13.08
CA GLY A 168 11.50 -31.16 14.43
C GLY A 168 10.04 -31.61 14.51
N LYS A 169 9.62 -32.04 15.70
CA LYS A 169 8.23 -32.48 15.99
C LYS A 169 7.76 -31.93 17.33
N LEU A 170 6.96 -30.86 17.27
CA LEU A 170 6.24 -30.34 18.44
C LEU A 170 5.06 -31.26 18.79
N THR A 171 4.84 -31.46 20.09
CA THR A 171 3.60 -32.04 20.60
C THR A 171 2.42 -31.11 20.31
N ARG A 172 1.19 -31.64 20.43
CA ARG A 172 -0.03 -30.86 20.22
C ARG A 172 -0.10 -29.69 21.21
N GLU A 173 0.24 -29.95 22.47
CA GLU A 173 0.20 -29.01 23.58
C GLU A 173 1.24 -27.89 23.39
N GLN A 174 2.47 -28.26 22.97
CA GLN A 174 3.51 -27.28 22.67
C GLN A 174 3.14 -26.39 21.49
N ARG A 175 2.61 -26.96 20.41
CA ARG A 175 2.13 -26.18 19.25
C ARG A 175 1.04 -25.20 19.67
N ALA A 176 0.03 -25.68 20.41
CA ALA A 176 -1.07 -24.84 20.87
C ALA A 176 -0.61 -23.68 21.78
N ALA A 177 0.31 -23.95 22.71
CA ALA A 177 0.88 -22.92 23.59
C ALA A 177 1.64 -21.84 22.79
N LEU A 178 2.45 -22.23 21.81
CA LEU A 178 3.20 -21.27 21.00
C LEU A 178 2.32 -20.47 20.03
N GLU A 179 1.32 -21.11 19.41
CA GLU A 179 0.34 -20.41 18.55
C GLU A 179 -0.46 -19.36 19.34
N ALA A 180 -0.88 -19.71 20.57
CA ALA A 180 -1.52 -18.77 21.48
C ALA A 180 -0.60 -17.59 21.84
N GLN A 181 0.68 -17.87 22.11
CA GLN A 181 1.68 -16.84 22.40
C GLN A 181 1.94 -15.92 21.19
N SER A 182 2.01 -16.46 19.97
CA SER A 182 2.17 -15.69 18.74
C SER A 182 0.97 -14.77 18.49
N ARG A 183 -0.26 -15.31 18.64
CA ARG A 183 -1.50 -14.54 18.51
C ARG A 183 -1.54 -13.35 19.48
N GLU A 184 -1.17 -13.56 20.75
CA GLU A 184 -1.17 -12.48 21.75
C GLU A 184 -0.12 -11.41 21.42
N ARG A 185 1.06 -11.80 20.94
CA ARG A 185 2.08 -10.85 20.48
C ARG A 185 1.66 -10.05 19.27
N GLN A 186 1.08 -10.72 18.27
CA GLN A 186 0.56 -10.03 17.10
C GLN A 186 -0.51 -9.01 17.51
N ALA A 187 -1.45 -9.40 18.37
CA ALA A 187 -2.47 -8.49 18.90
C ALA A 187 -1.85 -7.30 19.66
N ALA A 188 -0.82 -7.54 20.50
CA ALA A 188 -0.12 -6.49 21.21
C ALA A 188 0.62 -5.52 20.27
N ARG A 189 1.30 -6.03 19.23
CA ARG A 189 1.96 -5.23 18.19
C ARG A 189 0.96 -4.39 17.40
N GLU A 190 -0.15 -4.99 16.97
CA GLU A 190 -1.23 -4.29 16.27
C GLU A 190 -1.87 -3.21 17.14
N ALA A 191 -2.07 -3.47 18.44
CA ALA A 191 -2.56 -2.48 19.39
C ALA A 191 -1.56 -1.33 19.61
N ALA A 192 -0.27 -1.63 19.73
CA ALA A 192 0.78 -0.62 19.86
C ALA A 192 0.89 0.26 18.61
N LEU A 193 0.87 -0.35 17.42
CA LEU A 193 0.84 0.36 16.14
C LEU A 193 -0.39 1.26 16.03
N ARG A 194 -1.58 0.76 16.43
CA ARG A 194 -2.81 1.54 16.43
C ARG A 194 -2.73 2.74 17.36
N ARG A 195 -2.21 2.57 18.59
CA ARG A 195 -1.98 3.68 19.53
C ARG A 195 -1.01 4.71 18.97
N ALA A 196 0.09 4.27 18.37
CA ALA A 196 1.05 5.18 17.73
C ALA A 196 0.41 5.97 16.58
N GLN A 197 -0.36 5.31 15.72
CA GLN A 197 -1.11 5.94 14.63
C GLN A 197 -2.14 6.95 15.15
N GLU A 198 -2.83 6.65 16.25
CA GLU A 198 -3.79 7.55 16.88
C GLU A 198 -3.13 8.83 17.41
N LEU A 199 -1.96 8.71 18.05
CA LEU A 199 -1.18 9.87 18.49
C LEU A 199 -0.74 10.76 17.31
N VAL A 200 -0.33 10.15 16.19
CA VAL A 200 0.01 10.89 14.95
C VAL A 200 -1.22 11.60 14.39
N ALA A 201 -2.37 10.93 14.34
CA ALA A 201 -3.62 11.51 13.87
C ALA A 201 -4.09 12.68 14.75
N GLN A 202 -3.99 12.56 16.08
CA GLN A 202 -4.32 13.64 17.01
C GLN A 202 -3.45 14.89 16.80
N ARG A 203 -2.13 14.72 16.62
CA ARG A 203 -1.22 15.83 16.31
C ARG A 203 -1.56 16.47 14.97
N SER A 204 -1.81 15.65 13.95
CA SER A 204 -2.19 16.11 12.61
C SER A 204 -3.49 16.90 12.63
N LEU A 205 -4.48 16.46 13.40
CA LEU A 205 -5.78 17.12 13.53
C LEU A 205 -5.67 18.52 14.13
N LYS A 206 -4.81 18.72 15.15
CA LYS A 206 -4.56 20.04 15.74
C LYS A 206 -4.07 21.06 14.72
N ILE A 207 -3.21 20.65 13.78
CA ILE A 207 -2.70 21.52 12.73
C ILE A 207 -3.75 21.70 11.63
N LEU A 208 -4.36 20.60 11.17
CA LEU A 208 -5.35 20.57 10.10
C LEU A 208 -6.54 21.52 10.37
N THR A 209 -7.02 21.56 11.62
CA THR A 209 -8.17 22.40 12.02
C THR A 209 -7.86 23.90 11.98
N MET A 210 -6.58 24.28 12.07
CA MET A 210 -6.12 25.67 11.98
C MET A 210 -5.82 26.11 10.54
N LEU A 211 -5.79 25.17 9.58
CA LEU A 211 -5.51 25.50 8.19
C LEU A 211 -6.69 26.25 7.55
N PRO A 212 -6.42 27.23 6.67
CA PRO A 212 -7.45 27.85 5.84
C PRO A 212 -8.19 26.83 4.97
N ARG A 213 -9.47 27.13 4.70
CA ARG A 213 -10.32 26.41 3.76
C ARG A 213 -9.88 26.66 2.32
N ALA A 214 -9.76 25.59 1.54
CA ALA A 214 -9.23 25.69 0.17
C ALA A 214 -10.19 26.40 -0.80
N GLU A 215 -11.49 26.43 -0.50
CA GLU A 215 -12.53 27.10 -1.28
C GLU A 215 -12.25 28.61 -1.48
N GLN A 216 -11.49 29.21 -0.57
CA GLN A 216 -11.15 30.64 -0.57
C GLN A 216 -9.77 30.94 -1.19
N HIS A 217 -9.06 29.91 -1.67
CA HIS A 217 -7.67 30.01 -2.09
C HIS A 217 -7.42 29.22 -3.38
N PRO A 218 -7.07 29.90 -4.50
CA PRO A 218 -6.68 29.22 -5.73
C PRO A 218 -5.50 28.28 -5.52
N HIS A 219 -5.50 27.13 -6.20
CA HIS A 219 -4.39 26.20 -6.16
C HIS A 219 -4.13 25.57 -7.54
N PRO A 220 -2.88 25.56 -8.03
CA PRO A 220 -2.56 25.09 -9.40
C PRO A 220 -3.05 23.69 -9.74
N TYR A 221 -3.07 22.78 -8.75
CA TYR A 221 -3.62 21.43 -8.94
C TYR A 221 -5.11 21.43 -9.28
N LEU A 222 -5.93 22.23 -8.58
CA LEU A 222 -7.37 22.31 -8.82
C LEU A 222 -7.66 22.94 -10.18
N ASP A 223 -6.94 24.02 -10.51
CA ASP A 223 -7.06 24.69 -11.81
C ASP A 223 -6.68 23.74 -12.95
N LYS A 224 -5.57 23.01 -12.80
CA LYS A 224 -5.12 22.00 -13.78
C LYS A 224 -6.12 20.87 -13.95
N LYS A 225 -6.79 20.46 -12.87
CA LYS A 225 -7.76 19.38 -12.88
C LYS A 225 -9.18 19.83 -13.23
N GLY A 226 -9.46 21.14 -13.17
CA GLY A 226 -10.77 21.70 -13.50
C GLY A 226 -11.85 21.39 -12.47
N VAL A 227 -11.47 21.15 -11.21
CA VAL A 227 -12.39 20.74 -10.12
C VAL A 227 -12.34 21.70 -8.93
N GLY A 228 -13.45 21.78 -8.20
CA GLY A 228 -13.58 22.55 -6.98
C GLY A 228 -12.84 21.97 -5.77
N ALA A 229 -12.73 22.78 -4.73
CA ALA A 229 -12.33 22.36 -3.41
C ALA A 229 -13.57 21.98 -2.60
N TYR A 230 -13.66 20.74 -2.12
CA TYR A 230 -14.77 20.27 -1.31
C TYR A 230 -14.22 19.72 0.00
N GLY A 231 -14.25 20.52 1.07
CA GLY A 231 -13.78 20.08 2.38
C GLY A 231 -12.25 20.04 2.50
N LEU A 232 -11.53 20.69 1.59
CA LEU A 232 -10.08 20.73 1.53
C LEU A 232 -9.51 21.82 2.44
N ARG A 233 -8.21 21.73 2.71
CA ARG A 233 -7.43 22.76 3.39
C ARG A 233 -6.26 23.18 2.53
N VAL A 234 -5.71 24.37 2.82
CA VAL A 234 -4.50 24.86 2.19
C VAL A 234 -3.42 25.09 3.24
N ALA A 235 -2.19 24.66 2.95
CA ALA A 235 -1.04 24.82 3.81
C ALA A 235 0.16 25.36 3.03
N HIS A 236 0.58 26.58 3.35
CA HIS A 236 1.92 27.05 2.97
C HIS A 236 2.99 26.32 3.79
N ALA A 237 3.97 25.72 3.12
CA ALA A 237 4.90 24.75 3.71
C ALA A 237 5.66 25.28 4.95
N SER A 238 6.13 26.52 4.87
CA SER A 238 6.89 27.17 5.95
C SER A 238 6.04 27.88 7.01
N LYS A 239 4.78 28.23 6.72
CA LYS A 239 3.94 29.06 7.62
C LYS A 239 2.98 28.25 8.49
N HIS A 240 2.58 27.06 8.05
CA HIS A 240 1.50 26.30 8.67
C HIS A 240 1.93 24.96 9.26
N ASN A 241 3.19 24.85 9.72
CA ASN A 241 3.73 23.62 10.33
C ASN A 241 3.47 22.34 9.51
N LEU A 242 3.50 22.43 8.18
CA LEU A 242 3.17 21.32 7.29
C LEU A 242 4.06 20.09 7.53
N ALA A 243 5.34 20.32 7.90
CA ALA A 243 6.25 19.24 8.24
C ALA A 243 5.80 18.41 9.45
N GLU A 244 5.20 19.06 10.44
CA GLU A 244 4.65 18.39 11.62
C GLU A 244 3.32 17.69 11.28
N LEU A 245 2.45 18.34 10.49
CA LEU A 245 1.23 17.70 9.97
C LEU A 245 1.56 16.41 9.23
N LEU A 246 2.60 16.41 8.39
CA LEU A 246 3.01 15.24 7.60
C LEU A 246 3.87 14.24 8.37
N ASN A 247 4.17 14.49 9.65
CA ASN A 247 5.08 13.70 10.46
C ASN A 247 6.42 13.42 9.74
N ALA A 248 6.98 14.47 9.13
CA ALA A 248 8.15 14.36 8.27
C ALA A 248 9.42 14.00 9.06
N LYS A 249 10.18 12.99 8.59
CA LYS A 249 11.47 12.60 9.19
C LYS A 249 12.50 13.74 9.13
N ASP A 250 12.56 14.42 8.00
CA ASP A 250 13.39 15.61 7.82
C ASP A 250 12.47 16.81 7.53
N PRO A 251 12.17 17.63 8.55
CA PRO A 251 11.29 18.78 8.38
C PRO A 251 11.95 19.92 7.59
N SER A 252 13.28 19.89 7.38
CA SER A 252 14.01 21.00 6.79
C SER A 252 13.66 21.25 5.32
N VAL A 253 13.35 20.19 4.57
CA VAL A 253 12.97 20.27 3.14
C VAL A 253 11.70 21.12 2.96
N LEU A 254 10.67 20.87 3.78
CA LEU A 254 9.40 21.60 3.71
C LEU A 254 9.53 23.00 4.29
N LYS A 255 10.30 23.19 5.38
CA LYS A 255 10.48 24.50 6.01
C LYS A 255 11.20 25.51 5.13
N ARG A 256 12.05 25.06 4.19
CA ARG A 256 12.74 25.92 3.21
C ARG A 256 11.92 26.16 1.94
N SER A 257 10.79 25.47 1.77
CA SER A 257 9.93 25.61 0.61
C SER A 257 8.95 26.76 0.79
N ASN A 258 8.73 27.53 -0.28
CA ASN A 258 7.64 28.52 -0.39
C ASN A 258 6.43 27.96 -1.14
N ALA A 259 6.35 26.64 -1.31
CA ALA A 259 5.21 26.02 -1.96
C ALA A 259 3.98 26.00 -1.05
N THR A 260 2.82 26.16 -1.69
CA THR A 260 1.51 25.94 -1.09
C THR A 260 1.03 24.54 -1.46
N TYR A 261 0.45 23.84 -0.49
CA TYR A 261 -0.06 22.49 -0.65
C TYR A 261 -1.56 22.49 -0.39
N LEU A 262 -2.31 21.69 -1.16
CA LEU A 262 -3.64 21.25 -0.76
C LEU A 262 -3.51 20.13 0.25
N VAL A 263 -4.40 20.11 1.23
CA VAL A 263 -4.46 19.05 2.24
C VAL A 263 -5.88 18.48 2.26
N ILE A 264 -5.98 17.20 1.92
CA ILE A 264 -7.22 16.43 1.90
C ILE A 264 -7.27 15.58 3.18
N PRO A 265 -8.20 15.85 4.12
CA PRO A 265 -8.38 15.04 5.31
C PRO A 265 -8.83 13.61 4.97
N GLY A 266 -8.21 12.60 5.57
CA GLY A 266 -8.65 11.20 5.51
C GLY A 266 -9.22 10.76 6.86
N ARG A 267 -10.50 10.41 6.90
CA ARG A 267 -11.25 10.06 8.11
C ARG A 267 -11.82 8.64 8.07
N ASP A 268 -12.25 8.13 9.22
CA ASP A 268 -12.97 6.88 9.34
C ASP A 268 -14.50 7.06 9.29
N ALA A 269 -15.22 5.95 9.47
CA ALA A 269 -16.68 5.88 9.42
C ALA A 269 -17.36 6.70 10.54
N GLU A 270 -16.64 6.99 11.62
CA GLU A 270 -17.08 7.83 12.74
C GLU A 270 -16.57 9.28 12.62
N ASP A 271 -16.13 9.69 11.44
CA ASP A 271 -15.58 11.02 11.12
C ASP A 271 -14.31 11.38 11.90
N ARG A 272 -13.59 10.40 12.48
CA ARG A 272 -12.30 10.63 13.15
C ARG A 272 -11.18 10.70 12.12
N LEU A 273 -10.29 11.67 12.27
CA LEU A 273 -9.12 11.78 11.38
C LEU A 273 -8.21 10.55 11.57
N LEU A 274 -7.84 9.91 10.48
CA LEU A 274 -6.85 8.82 10.46
C LEU A 274 -5.53 9.25 9.81
N THR A 275 -5.60 10.09 8.77
CA THR A 275 -4.45 10.62 8.03
C THR A 275 -4.87 11.87 7.24
N ALA A 276 -3.95 12.45 6.46
CA ALA A 276 -4.24 13.44 5.45
C ALA A 276 -3.34 13.21 4.23
N GLN A 277 -3.82 13.59 3.04
CA GLN A 277 -3.02 13.64 1.82
C GLN A 277 -2.69 15.11 1.49
N ALA A 278 -1.41 15.44 1.42
CA ALA A 278 -0.95 16.71 0.89
C ALA A 278 -0.63 16.59 -0.61
N ILE A 279 -1.06 17.56 -1.41
CA ILE A 279 -0.76 17.65 -2.85
C ILE A 279 0.03 18.93 -3.08
N GLY A 280 1.24 18.79 -3.60
CA GLY A 280 2.09 19.91 -4.00
C GLY A 280 1.61 20.62 -5.27
N PRO A 281 2.19 21.77 -5.61
CA PRO A 281 1.83 22.53 -6.81
C PRO A 281 2.16 21.78 -8.12
N ASP A 282 3.12 20.86 -8.07
CA ASP A 282 3.48 19.94 -9.16
C ASP A 282 2.55 18.73 -9.27
N GLY A 283 1.63 18.56 -8.32
CA GLY A 283 0.74 17.41 -8.20
C GLY A 283 1.35 16.23 -7.45
N PHE A 284 2.56 16.35 -6.89
CA PHE A 284 3.14 15.30 -6.07
C PHE A 284 2.32 15.10 -4.79
N LYS A 285 1.92 13.85 -4.52
CA LYS A 285 1.04 13.51 -3.41
C LYS A 285 1.83 12.83 -2.29
N MET A 286 1.57 13.25 -1.06
CA MET A 286 2.18 12.70 0.15
C MET A 286 1.11 12.41 1.18
N PHE A 287 1.29 11.35 1.96
CA PHE A 287 0.47 11.09 3.15
C PHE A 287 1.22 11.48 4.42
N VAL A 288 0.48 11.69 5.50
CA VAL A 288 1.06 11.75 6.84
C VAL A 288 1.80 10.45 7.12
N ARG A 289 3.10 10.58 7.40
CA ARG A 289 3.98 9.45 7.67
C ARG A 289 3.54 8.74 8.95
N ASP A 290 3.61 7.41 8.95
CA ASP A 290 3.29 6.55 10.11
C ASP A 290 1.83 6.70 10.61
N ALA A 291 0.97 7.40 9.87
CA ALA A 291 -0.47 7.48 10.09
C ALA A 291 -1.21 6.33 9.43
N ARG A 292 -2.46 6.09 9.85
CA ARG A 292 -3.28 5.01 9.28
C ARG A 292 -3.95 5.46 7.98
N LYS A 293 -3.42 5.04 6.83
CA LYS A 293 -4.10 5.21 5.53
C LYS A 293 -5.23 4.18 5.33
N LYS A 294 -5.00 2.93 5.75
CA LYS A 294 -5.94 1.83 5.54
C LYS A 294 -7.29 2.14 6.19
N GLY A 295 -8.31 2.24 5.35
CA GLY A 295 -9.69 2.55 5.70
C GLY A 295 -10.01 4.04 5.83
N ALA A 296 -9.04 4.94 5.64
CA ALA A 296 -9.28 6.36 5.62
C ALA A 296 -9.90 6.79 4.29
N PHE A 297 -10.86 7.71 4.33
CA PHE A 297 -11.52 8.25 3.14
C PHE A 297 -11.84 9.74 3.29
N HIS A 298 -12.19 10.38 2.18
CA HIS A 298 -12.66 11.76 2.17
C HIS A 298 -14.01 11.83 1.44
N PRO A 299 -15.10 12.24 2.10
CA PRO A 299 -16.38 12.42 1.42
C PRO A 299 -16.55 13.83 0.86
N ILE A 300 -17.19 13.90 -0.30
CA ILE A 300 -17.56 15.10 -1.04
C ILE A 300 -19.10 15.15 -1.09
N GLY A 301 -19.68 16.35 -0.98
CA GLY A 301 -21.13 16.56 -1.03
C GLY A 301 -21.88 16.27 0.28
N VAL A 302 -21.17 15.87 1.35
CA VAL A 302 -21.74 15.69 2.70
C VAL A 302 -20.79 16.20 3.78
N ARG A 303 -21.34 16.68 4.89
CA ARG A 303 -20.53 17.13 6.03
C ARG A 303 -20.04 15.97 6.89
N ARG A 304 -20.93 15.05 7.27
CA ARG A 304 -20.61 13.86 8.08
C ARG A 304 -20.87 12.58 7.32
N THR A 305 -20.14 11.53 7.68
CA THR A 305 -20.29 10.21 7.05
C THR A 305 -21.71 9.67 7.20
N ARG A 306 -22.36 9.89 8.34
CA ARG A 306 -23.76 9.50 8.56
C ARG A 306 -24.75 10.15 7.60
N ASP A 307 -24.42 11.31 7.03
CA ASP A 307 -25.32 12.05 6.15
C ASP A 307 -25.40 11.37 4.75
N LEU A 308 -24.48 10.46 4.44
CA LEU A 308 -24.53 9.62 3.23
C LEU A 308 -25.83 8.81 3.13
N ALA A 309 -26.39 8.38 4.26
CA ALA A 309 -27.61 7.56 4.29
C ALA A 309 -28.86 8.31 3.78
N ALA A 310 -28.83 9.64 3.75
CA ALA A 310 -29.95 10.46 3.28
C ALA A 310 -29.91 10.73 1.77
N ALA A 311 -28.78 10.45 1.10
CA ALA A 311 -28.64 10.67 -0.33
C ALA A 311 -29.40 9.62 -1.15
N PRO A 312 -29.81 9.92 -2.39
CA PRO A 312 -30.46 8.92 -3.24
C PRO A 312 -29.48 7.82 -3.73
N ALA A 313 -28.18 8.10 -3.78
CA ALA A 313 -27.11 7.13 -4.05
C ALA A 313 -25.78 7.62 -3.46
N VAL A 314 -24.81 6.71 -3.32
CA VAL A 314 -23.43 7.03 -2.92
C VAL A 314 -22.46 6.52 -3.98
N LEU A 315 -21.59 7.41 -4.46
CA LEU A 315 -20.50 7.06 -5.37
C LEU A 315 -19.21 6.82 -4.57
N PHE A 316 -18.37 5.91 -5.03
CA PHE A 316 -17.04 5.65 -4.47
C PHE A 316 -16.00 5.81 -5.57
N ALA A 317 -14.90 6.51 -5.29
CA ALA A 317 -13.83 6.75 -6.26
C ALA A 317 -12.44 6.65 -5.61
N GLU A 318 -11.40 6.51 -6.41
CA GLU A 318 -10.02 6.43 -5.93
C GLU A 318 -9.44 7.81 -5.63
N GLY A 319 -9.33 8.67 -6.64
CA GLY A 319 -8.68 9.97 -6.54
C GLY A 319 -9.63 11.11 -6.20
N TYR A 320 -9.11 12.15 -5.54
CA TYR A 320 -9.89 13.36 -5.23
C TYR A 320 -10.47 14.03 -6.49
N ALA A 321 -9.63 14.28 -7.50
CA ALA A 321 -10.07 14.91 -8.74
C ALA A 321 -11.17 14.09 -9.43
N THR A 322 -11.00 12.76 -9.51
CA THR A 322 -12.02 11.83 -10.03
C THR A 322 -13.35 12.00 -9.31
N GLY A 323 -13.37 11.98 -7.97
CA GLY A 323 -14.64 12.13 -7.25
C GLY A 323 -15.20 13.54 -7.21
N ALA A 324 -14.36 14.57 -7.31
CA ALA A 324 -14.84 15.94 -7.48
C ALA A 324 -15.56 16.10 -8.83
N SER A 325 -15.00 15.59 -9.94
CA SER A 325 -15.67 15.55 -11.24
C SER A 325 -16.98 14.75 -11.21
N LEU A 326 -17.00 13.60 -10.52
CA LEU A 326 -18.23 12.81 -10.33
C LEU A 326 -19.30 13.59 -9.54
N HIS A 327 -18.92 14.23 -8.44
CA HIS A 327 -19.83 15.05 -7.64
C HIS A 327 -20.38 16.21 -8.48
N GLU A 328 -19.50 16.94 -9.16
CA GLU A 328 -19.87 18.09 -9.99
C GLU A 328 -20.75 17.74 -11.19
N ALA A 329 -20.61 16.53 -11.73
CA ALA A 329 -21.44 16.04 -12.84
C ALA A 329 -22.81 15.51 -12.38
N THR A 330 -22.94 15.05 -11.12
CA THR A 330 -24.12 14.29 -10.68
C THR A 330 -24.88 14.90 -9.51
N GLY A 331 -24.26 15.79 -8.74
CA GLY A 331 -24.76 16.26 -7.45
C GLY A 331 -24.77 15.20 -6.34
N LEU A 332 -24.37 13.96 -6.63
CA LEU A 332 -24.40 12.86 -5.67
C LEU A 332 -23.17 12.90 -4.76
N PRO A 333 -23.27 12.48 -3.48
CA PRO A 333 -22.11 12.40 -2.62
C PRO A 333 -21.13 11.34 -3.10
N VAL A 334 -19.84 11.65 -2.95
CA VAL A 334 -18.75 10.78 -3.39
C VAL A 334 -17.78 10.51 -2.25
N VAL A 335 -17.40 9.26 -2.06
CA VAL A 335 -16.39 8.84 -1.09
C VAL A 335 -15.08 8.54 -1.81
N ILE A 336 -14.04 9.32 -1.53
CA ILE A 336 -12.69 9.15 -2.07
C ILE A 336 -11.89 8.20 -1.18
N ALA A 337 -11.44 7.07 -1.73
CA ALA A 337 -10.63 6.08 -1.03
C ALA A 337 -9.12 6.31 -1.15
N PHE A 338 -8.69 7.35 -1.86
CA PHE A 338 -7.31 7.73 -2.20
C PHE A 338 -6.55 6.82 -3.18
N ASP A 339 -6.81 5.51 -3.19
CA ASP A 339 -6.24 4.54 -4.14
C ASP A 339 -7.05 3.23 -4.18
N ALA A 340 -6.92 2.47 -5.28
CA ALA A 340 -7.54 1.17 -5.49
C ALA A 340 -7.31 0.19 -4.33
N GLY A 341 -6.09 0.17 -3.77
CA GLY A 341 -5.73 -0.74 -2.67
C GLY A 341 -6.47 -0.46 -1.36
N ASN A 342 -7.08 0.72 -1.22
CA ASN A 342 -7.86 1.13 -0.05
C ASN A 342 -9.38 1.10 -0.30
N LEU A 343 -9.81 1.01 -1.56
CA LEU A 343 -11.21 1.10 -1.98
C LEU A 343 -12.11 0.05 -1.30
N VAL A 344 -11.70 -1.22 -1.33
CA VAL A 344 -12.44 -2.34 -0.71
C VAL A 344 -12.64 -2.12 0.79
N GLU A 345 -11.60 -1.65 1.48
CA GLU A 345 -11.64 -1.41 2.92
C GLU A 345 -12.56 -0.23 3.29
N VAL A 346 -12.56 0.83 2.49
CA VAL A 346 -13.45 1.98 2.66
C VAL A 346 -14.90 1.57 2.43
N VAL A 347 -15.18 0.88 1.33
CA VAL A 347 -16.53 0.39 1.00
C VAL A 347 -17.05 -0.56 2.07
N ARG A 348 -16.20 -1.45 2.60
CA ARG A 348 -16.53 -2.36 3.71
C ARG A 348 -16.95 -1.64 4.99
N GLN A 349 -16.31 -0.52 5.30
CA GLN A 349 -16.64 0.26 6.50
C GLN A 349 -17.90 1.11 6.33
N ILE A 350 -18.14 1.65 5.14
CA ILE A 350 -19.28 2.54 4.89
C ILE A 350 -20.56 1.77 4.58
N THR A 351 -20.51 0.63 3.88
CA THR A 351 -21.71 -0.12 3.47
C THR A 351 -22.68 -0.41 4.63
N PRO A 352 -22.23 -0.83 5.83
CA PRO A 352 -23.13 -1.05 6.97
C PRO A 352 -23.88 0.20 7.47
N LEU A 353 -23.41 1.40 7.13
CA LEU A 353 -24.04 2.67 7.50
C LEU A 353 -25.11 3.13 6.50
N LEU A 354 -25.20 2.46 5.35
CA LEU A 354 -26.08 2.85 4.25
C LEU A 354 -27.32 1.95 4.20
N PRO A 355 -28.49 2.46 3.79
CA PRO A 355 -29.66 1.62 3.55
C PRO A 355 -29.35 0.50 2.54
N PRO A 356 -29.86 -0.72 2.74
CA PRO A 356 -29.62 -1.82 1.81
C PRO A 356 -30.05 -1.51 0.37
N SER A 357 -31.19 -0.82 0.21
CA SER A 357 -31.75 -0.43 -1.09
C SER A 357 -31.04 0.77 -1.74
N GLN A 358 -30.22 1.52 -1.00
CA GLN A 358 -29.53 2.68 -1.53
C GLN A 358 -28.47 2.23 -2.55
N PRO A 359 -28.49 2.72 -3.80
CA PRO A 359 -27.47 2.42 -4.80
C PRO A 359 -26.07 2.83 -4.34
N LYS A 360 -25.14 1.88 -4.47
CA LYS A 360 -23.71 2.04 -4.18
C LYS A 360 -22.98 1.85 -5.50
N VAL A 361 -22.40 2.91 -6.03
CA VAL A 361 -21.74 2.89 -7.35
C VAL A 361 -20.24 3.06 -7.16
N ILE A 362 -19.47 2.10 -7.63
CA ILE A 362 -18.01 2.12 -7.55
C ILE A 362 -17.46 2.62 -8.88
N CYS A 363 -17.00 3.86 -8.90
CA CYS A 363 -16.45 4.54 -10.06
C CYS A 363 -14.95 4.23 -10.13
N ALA A 364 -14.59 3.28 -11.00
CA ALA A 364 -13.24 2.76 -11.10
C ALA A 364 -12.38 3.64 -12.02
N ASP A 365 -11.12 3.87 -11.64
CA ASP A 365 -10.12 4.29 -12.61
C ASP A 365 -9.85 3.12 -13.56
N ASN A 366 -9.85 3.40 -14.87
CA ASN A 366 -9.67 2.41 -15.91
C ASN A 366 -8.21 2.39 -16.37
N ASP A 367 -7.38 1.65 -15.64
CA ASP A 367 -5.95 1.42 -15.89
C ASP A 367 -5.68 0.56 -17.16
N GLN A 368 -6.46 0.76 -18.22
CA GLN A 368 -6.51 -0.08 -19.41
C GLN A 368 -5.19 -0.13 -20.20
N PHE A 369 -4.27 0.82 -20.01
CA PHE A 369 -2.99 0.94 -20.73
C PHE A 369 -1.84 0.13 -20.10
N PHE A 370 -2.11 -0.80 -19.19
CA PHE A 370 -1.09 -1.58 -18.49
C PHE A 370 -0.11 -2.30 -19.46
N LEU A 371 -0.61 -2.83 -20.59
CA LEU A 371 0.23 -3.44 -21.63
C LEU A 371 1.01 -2.38 -22.43
N ASP A 372 0.37 -1.30 -22.87
CA ASP A 372 1.02 -0.20 -23.62
C ASP A 372 2.15 0.45 -22.83
N ASN A 373 1.99 0.57 -21.52
CA ASN A 373 3.00 1.09 -20.61
C ASN A 373 4.20 0.12 -20.53
N ALA A 374 3.96 -1.19 -20.48
CA ALA A 374 5.03 -2.17 -20.54
C ALA A 374 5.79 -2.10 -21.90
N LEU A 375 5.06 -2.00 -23.01
CA LEU A 375 5.64 -1.88 -24.35
C LEU A 375 6.45 -0.59 -24.52
N ALA A 376 5.96 0.54 -24.00
CA ALA A 376 6.69 1.81 -24.03
C ALA A 376 8.05 1.71 -23.32
N ARG A 377 8.11 1.03 -22.17
CA ARG A 377 9.38 0.80 -21.45
C ARG A 377 10.34 -0.12 -22.20
N ILE A 378 9.83 -1.09 -22.96
CA ILE A 378 10.66 -1.93 -23.84
C ILE A 378 11.21 -1.08 -25.01
N ALA A 379 10.40 -0.20 -25.59
CA ALA A 379 10.82 0.69 -26.66
C ALA A 379 11.94 1.66 -26.21
N GLU A 380 11.86 2.18 -24.98
CA GLU A 380 12.91 3.05 -24.38
C GLU A 380 14.30 2.40 -24.37
N ILE A 381 14.38 1.08 -24.21
CA ILE A 381 15.67 0.34 -24.21
C ILE A 381 16.08 -0.15 -25.61
N GLY A 382 15.42 0.36 -26.65
CA GLY A 382 15.67 0.01 -28.04
C GLY A 382 15.28 -1.43 -28.37
N GLY A 383 14.14 -1.91 -27.86
CA GLY A 383 13.48 -3.07 -28.44
C GLY A 383 13.21 -2.84 -29.92
N SER A 384 13.74 -3.70 -30.79
CA SER A 384 13.68 -3.56 -32.25
C SER A 384 12.50 -4.36 -32.85
N PRO A 385 11.89 -3.91 -33.95
CA PRO A 385 10.54 -4.25 -34.37
C PRO A 385 10.42 -5.34 -35.45
N ASP A 386 11.44 -6.18 -35.68
CA ASP A 386 11.46 -7.16 -36.80
C ASP A 386 10.48 -8.35 -36.66
N ALA A 387 9.44 -8.21 -35.85
CA ALA A 387 8.39 -9.21 -35.68
C ALA A 387 7.03 -8.69 -36.18
N LYS A 388 6.25 -9.60 -36.76
CA LYS A 388 4.91 -9.28 -37.25
C LYS A 388 4.02 -8.76 -36.10
N PRO A 389 3.20 -7.72 -36.34
CA PRO A 389 2.15 -7.34 -35.41
C PRO A 389 1.17 -8.50 -35.18
N VAL A 390 0.72 -8.63 -33.94
CA VAL A 390 -0.33 -9.54 -33.48
C VAL A 390 -1.27 -8.72 -32.61
N SER A 391 -2.58 -8.86 -32.86
CA SER A 391 -3.60 -8.24 -32.02
C SER A 391 -3.85 -9.10 -30.79
N VAL A 392 -3.84 -8.48 -29.61
CA VAL A 392 -4.14 -9.14 -28.33
C VAL A 392 -5.25 -8.37 -27.63
N ARG A 393 -6.24 -9.11 -27.12
CA ARG A 393 -7.33 -8.53 -26.32
C ARG A 393 -6.88 -8.34 -24.88
N VAL A 394 -7.08 -7.14 -24.34
CA VAL A 394 -6.80 -6.79 -22.94
C VAL A 394 -8.08 -6.34 -22.24
N VAL A 395 -8.15 -6.52 -20.92
CA VAL A 395 -9.24 -5.94 -20.10
C VAL A 395 -9.18 -4.40 -20.15
N ALA A 396 -10.29 -3.77 -20.49
CA ALA A 396 -10.38 -2.33 -20.72
C ALA A 396 -11.60 -1.67 -20.04
N GLY A 397 -12.13 -2.30 -19.00
CA GLY A 397 -13.25 -1.76 -18.22
C GLY A 397 -13.97 -2.85 -17.43
N ALA A 398 -15.08 -2.47 -16.81
CA ALA A 398 -15.97 -3.38 -16.08
C ALA A 398 -16.73 -4.32 -17.03
N ASP A 399 -17.43 -5.31 -16.47
CA ASP A 399 -18.38 -6.19 -17.17
C ASP A 399 -17.82 -6.89 -18.43
N GLY A 400 -16.53 -7.24 -18.41
CA GLY A 400 -15.88 -7.93 -19.51
C GLY A 400 -15.52 -7.03 -20.69
N ALA A 401 -15.56 -5.70 -20.53
CA ALA A 401 -15.09 -4.77 -21.54
C ALA A 401 -13.62 -5.07 -21.91
N THR A 402 -13.36 -5.15 -23.21
CA THR A 402 -12.02 -5.41 -23.75
C THR A 402 -11.67 -4.42 -24.83
N ARG A 403 -10.37 -4.26 -25.09
CA ARG A 403 -9.85 -3.57 -26.27
C ARG A 403 -8.73 -4.36 -26.89
N GLU A 404 -8.48 -4.10 -28.17
CA GLU A 404 -7.35 -4.67 -28.88
C GLU A 404 -6.10 -3.81 -28.68
N VAL A 405 -4.98 -4.48 -28.46
CA VAL A 405 -3.64 -3.88 -28.43
C VAL A 405 -2.79 -4.63 -29.44
N GLU A 406 -2.26 -3.89 -30.40
CA GLU A 406 -1.24 -4.43 -31.29
C GLU A 406 0.07 -4.57 -30.54
N ILE A 407 0.52 -5.80 -30.40
CA ILE A 407 1.88 -6.14 -29.96
C ILE A 407 2.65 -6.69 -31.15
N ARG A 408 3.98 -6.81 -31.03
CA ARG A 408 4.73 -7.67 -31.95
C ARG A 408 4.84 -9.06 -31.34
N ALA A 409 4.73 -10.10 -32.16
CA ALA A 409 4.63 -11.49 -31.70
C ALA A 409 5.76 -11.94 -30.75
N THR A 410 6.98 -11.43 -30.96
CA THR A 410 8.16 -11.75 -30.14
C THR A 410 8.17 -11.06 -28.78
N TYR A 411 7.34 -10.04 -28.55
CA TYR A 411 7.36 -9.30 -27.29
C TYR A 411 6.79 -10.08 -26.11
N ALA A 412 5.93 -11.07 -26.32
CA ALA A 412 5.05 -11.59 -25.26
C ALA A 412 5.14 -13.11 -25.05
N ASP A 413 6.23 -13.74 -25.46
CA ASP A 413 6.43 -15.20 -25.36
C ASP A 413 6.98 -15.66 -24.00
N GLY A 414 7.18 -14.72 -23.06
CA GLY A 414 7.77 -15.00 -21.75
C GLY A 414 9.25 -15.37 -21.77
N LYS A 415 9.97 -15.13 -22.89
CA LYS A 415 11.41 -15.37 -23.02
C LYS A 415 12.22 -14.08 -22.92
N TRP A 416 13.53 -14.22 -22.73
CA TRP A 416 14.47 -13.10 -22.75
C TRP A 416 14.81 -12.70 -24.18
N HIS A 417 14.69 -11.40 -24.46
CA HIS A 417 15.00 -10.81 -25.76
C HIS A 417 16.04 -9.70 -25.59
N GLN A 418 17.06 -9.74 -26.43
CA GLN A 418 18.13 -8.74 -26.44
C GLN A 418 17.65 -7.46 -27.15
N THR A 419 18.03 -6.30 -26.63
CA THR A 419 17.75 -4.98 -27.20
C THR A 419 19.03 -4.17 -27.32
N ARG A 420 18.94 -2.99 -27.95
CA ARG A 420 20.09 -2.08 -28.12
C ARG A 420 20.72 -1.65 -26.78
N LEU A 421 19.91 -1.41 -25.76
CA LEU A 421 20.34 -0.89 -24.46
C LEU A 421 20.24 -1.92 -23.34
N GLY A 422 19.86 -3.17 -23.59
CA GLY A 422 19.66 -4.16 -22.54
C GLY A 422 18.98 -5.43 -23.02
N LYS A 423 18.18 -6.03 -22.14
CA LYS A 423 17.28 -7.14 -22.47
C LYS A 423 16.00 -7.04 -21.68
N TYR A 424 14.93 -7.61 -22.22
CA TYR A 424 13.64 -7.69 -21.53
C TYR A 424 13.07 -9.11 -21.57
N ARG A 425 12.13 -9.38 -20.68
CA ARG A 425 11.20 -10.50 -20.77
C ARG A 425 9.82 -9.98 -20.40
N LEU A 426 8.83 -10.20 -21.25
CA LEU A 426 7.45 -9.82 -20.98
C LEU A 426 6.56 -11.06 -21.04
N SER A 427 5.83 -11.28 -19.96
CA SER A 427 4.88 -12.38 -19.79
C SER A 427 3.47 -11.82 -19.67
N LEU A 428 2.53 -12.39 -20.42
CA LEU A 428 1.12 -12.05 -20.37
C LEU A 428 0.36 -13.14 -19.60
N GLU A 429 -0.48 -12.73 -18.67
CA GLU A 429 -1.43 -13.61 -18.00
C GLU A 429 -2.82 -13.36 -18.57
N SER A 430 -3.43 -14.40 -19.12
CA SER A 430 -4.71 -14.32 -19.82
C SER A 430 -5.72 -15.28 -19.25
N VAL A 431 -6.98 -14.84 -19.20
CA VAL A 431 -8.14 -15.68 -18.87
C VAL A 431 -9.08 -15.65 -20.06
N ALA A 432 -9.47 -16.81 -20.60
CA ALA A 432 -10.33 -16.93 -21.79
C ALA A 432 -9.83 -16.11 -23.00
N GLY A 433 -8.51 -16.03 -23.20
CA GLY A 433 -7.90 -15.30 -24.31
C GLY A 433 -7.94 -13.77 -24.16
N VAL A 434 -8.20 -13.25 -22.95
CA VAL A 434 -8.12 -11.82 -22.61
C VAL A 434 -7.02 -11.63 -21.57
N VAL A 435 -6.04 -10.79 -21.88
CA VAL A 435 -4.93 -10.46 -20.98
C VAL A 435 -5.46 -9.62 -19.82
N ARG A 436 -5.13 -10.03 -18.60
CA ARG A 436 -5.51 -9.35 -17.35
C ARG A 436 -4.32 -8.73 -16.64
N SER A 437 -3.14 -9.35 -16.74
CA SER A 437 -1.92 -8.85 -16.12
C SER A 437 -0.74 -9.03 -17.06
N VAL A 438 0.26 -8.16 -16.90
CA VAL A 438 1.55 -8.28 -17.59
C VAL A 438 2.67 -8.20 -16.59
N THR A 439 3.66 -9.06 -16.74
CA THR A 439 4.90 -9.00 -15.96
C THR A 439 6.05 -8.67 -16.89
N LEU A 440 6.69 -7.53 -16.63
CA LEU A 440 7.83 -7.03 -17.39
C LEU A 440 9.10 -7.09 -16.53
N ASP A 441 10.07 -7.87 -17.01
CA ASP A 441 11.45 -7.86 -16.54
C ASP A 441 12.31 -7.02 -17.50
N LEU A 442 13.06 -6.06 -16.98
CA LEU A 442 14.00 -5.22 -17.72
C LEU A 442 15.38 -5.28 -17.08
N VAL A 443 16.39 -5.54 -17.91
CA VAL A 443 17.80 -5.53 -17.51
C VAL A 443 18.58 -4.63 -18.45
N VAL A 444 18.97 -3.47 -17.95
CA VAL A 444 19.82 -2.48 -18.64
C VAL A 444 21.20 -2.48 -17.96
N PRO A 445 22.32 -2.31 -18.68
CA PRO A 445 23.64 -2.10 -18.06
C PRO A 445 23.59 -0.96 -17.03
N ASP A 446 24.29 -1.13 -15.91
CA ASP A 446 24.44 -0.13 -14.83
C ASP A 446 23.13 0.35 -14.16
N LYS A 447 21.99 -0.29 -14.47
CA LYS A 447 20.71 -0.07 -13.79
C LYS A 447 20.29 -1.34 -13.04
N PRO A 448 19.55 -1.23 -11.92
CA PRO A 448 18.99 -2.41 -11.26
C PRO A 448 18.03 -3.15 -12.19
N HIS A 449 17.95 -4.48 -12.05
CA HIS A 449 16.91 -5.27 -12.70
C HIS A 449 15.55 -4.79 -12.17
N VAL A 450 14.67 -4.39 -13.08
CA VAL A 450 13.31 -4.02 -12.77
C VAL A 450 12.40 -5.17 -13.15
N ARG A 451 11.68 -5.74 -12.18
CA ARG A 451 10.53 -6.62 -12.42
C ARG A 451 9.27 -5.94 -11.94
N VAL A 452 8.31 -5.74 -12.83
CA VAL A 452 7.03 -5.09 -12.50
C VAL A 452 5.88 -5.91 -13.06
N THR A 453 4.87 -6.13 -12.23
CA THR A 453 3.59 -6.71 -12.65
C THR A 453 2.54 -5.62 -12.61
N THR A 454 1.89 -5.36 -13.75
CA THR A 454 0.84 -4.35 -13.91
C THR A 454 -0.43 -4.97 -14.46
N ARG A 455 -1.57 -4.44 -14.04
CA ARG A 455 -2.93 -4.89 -14.38
C ARG A 455 -3.90 -3.72 -14.28
N ASN A 456 -5.15 -3.95 -14.67
CA ASN A 456 -6.20 -2.96 -14.52
C ASN A 456 -6.67 -2.90 -13.04
N THR A 457 -5.86 -2.27 -12.19
CA THR A 457 -5.97 -2.40 -10.73
C THR A 457 -7.20 -1.67 -10.20
N GLY A 458 -7.53 -0.50 -10.76
CA GLY A 458 -8.75 0.21 -10.41
C GLY A 458 -10.03 -0.59 -10.66
N VAL A 459 -10.14 -1.22 -11.84
CA VAL A 459 -11.29 -2.07 -12.19
C VAL A 459 -11.38 -3.32 -11.32
N GLU A 460 -10.27 -4.00 -11.04
CA GLU A 460 -10.23 -5.17 -10.15
C GLU A 460 -10.72 -4.80 -8.73
N ALA A 461 -10.14 -3.75 -8.15
CA ALA A 461 -10.51 -3.29 -6.81
C ALA A 461 -11.96 -2.83 -6.74
N ALA A 462 -12.45 -2.14 -7.78
CA ALA A 462 -13.84 -1.70 -7.85
C ALA A 462 -14.81 -2.88 -7.96
N THR A 463 -14.46 -3.92 -8.71
CA THR A 463 -15.26 -5.15 -8.83
C THR A 463 -15.33 -5.88 -7.49
N ASP A 464 -14.23 -5.98 -6.76
CA ASP A 464 -14.22 -6.58 -5.41
C ASP A 464 -15.05 -5.77 -4.43
N ALA A 465 -14.94 -4.44 -4.47
CA ALA A 465 -15.71 -3.54 -3.63
C ALA A 465 -17.21 -3.59 -3.94
N ALA A 466 -17.60 -3.62 -5.22
CA ALA A 466 -18.99 -3.73 -5.65
C ALA A 466 -19.61 -5.05 -5.20
N ARG A 467 -18.88 -6.18 -5.31
CA ARG A 467 -19.34 -7.47 -4.78
C ARG A 467 -19.61 -7.43 -3.29
N LEU A 468 -18.74 -6.78 -2.52
CA LEU A 468 -18.91 -6.62 -1.07
C LEU A 468 -20.14 -5.76 -0.74
N ALA A 469 -20.39 -4.70 -1.51
CA ALA A 469 -21.45 -3.74 -1.25
C ALA A 469 -22.81 -4.10 -1.84
N ALA A 470 -22.90 -5.20 -2.60
CA ALA A 470 -23.99 -5.42 -3.57
C ALA A 470 -24.21 -4.18 -4.48
N GLY A 471 -23.10 -3.52 -4.84
CA GLY A 471 -23.05 -2.32 -5.64
C GLY A 471 -22.87 -2.60 -7.13
N ARG A 472 -22.74 -1.52 -7.91
CA ARG A 472 -22.47 -1.56 -9.35
C ARG A 472 -21.13 -0.90 -9.66
N VAL A 473 -20.41 -1.39 -10.65
CA VAL A 473 -19.17 -0.76 -11.13
C VAL A 473 -19.49 0.11 -12.33
N VAL A 474 -18.85 1.28 -12.41
CA VAL A 474 -18.84 2.09 -13.62
C VAL A 474 -17.39 2.51 -13.93
N THR A 475 -17.00 2.41 -15.18
CA THR A 475 -15.68 2.81 -15.68
C THR A 475 -15.83 3.92 -16.71
N PRO A 476 -14.89 4.87 -16.79
CA PRO A 476 -14.91 5.87 -17.85
C PRO A 476 -14.68 5.18 -19.21
N PHE A 477 -15.49 5.60 -20.18
CA PHE A 477 -15.36 5.22 -21.59
C PHE A 477 -15.10 6.47 -22.41
N PHE A 478 -14.08 6.42 -23.26
CA PHE A 478 -13.59 7.56 -24.03
C PHE A 478 -13.76 7.33 -25.52
N VAL A 479 -14.16 8.38 -26.24
CA VAL A 479 -14.15 8.43 -27.70
C VAL A 479 -12.71 8.40 -28.22
N SER A 480 -11.79 9.02 -27.50
CA SER A 480 -10.36 9.07 -27.86
C SER A 480 -9.45 8.53 -26.76
N LEU A 481 -8.52 7.66 -27.14
CA LEU A 481 -7.48 7.13 -26.27
C LEU A 481 -6.10 7.78 -26.51
N GLN A 482 -5.98 8.81 -27.35
CA GLN A 482 -4.67 9.34 -27.76
C GLN A 482 -3.84 9.91 -26.60
N ARG A 483 -4.50 10.51 -25.59
CA ARG A 483 -3.85 11.02 -24.37
C ARG A 483 -3.73 9.99 -23.24
N ARG A 484 -4.10 8.74 -23.51
CA ARG A 484 -4.19 7.64 -22.53
C ARG A 484 -5.00 8.00 -21.27
N PRO A 485 -6.25 8.48 -21.42
CA PRO A 485 -7.05 8.90 -20.28
C PRO A 485 -7.55 7.69 -19.48
N THR A 486 -7.55 7.78 -18.16
CA THR A 486 -7.83 6.62 -17.29
C THR A 486 -8.98 6.86 -16.33
N ASP A 487 -9.24 8.09 -15.91
CA ASP A 487 -10.18 8.39 -14.83
C ASP A 487 -11.37 9.27 -15.29
N PHE A 488 -12.38 9.41 -14.43
CA PHE A 488 -13.55 10.26 -14.72
C PHE A 488 -13.21 11.76 -14.81
N ASN A 489 -12.10 12.20 -14.20
CA ASN A 489 -11.65 13.58 -14.34
C ASN A 489 -11.07 13.82 -15.74
N ASP A 490 -10.32 12.88 -16.30
CA ASP A 490 -9.87 12.95 -17.68
C ASP A 490 -11.07 12.99 -18.63
N LEU A 491 -12.13 12.21 -18.34
CA LEU A 491 -13.36 12.18 -19.15
C LEU A 491 -14.09 13.52 -19.10
N ASP A 492 -14.22 14.11 -17.91
CA ASP A 492 -14.78 15.45 -17.74
C ASP A 492 -13.98 16.50 -18.53
N VAL A 493 -12.65 16.49 -18.39
CA VAL A 493 -11.78 17.45 -19.08
C VAL A 493 -11.80 17.27 -20.60
N SER A 494 -11.90 16.04 -21.13
CA SER A 494 -11.83 15.79 -22.57
C SER A 494 -13.18 15.81 -23.28
N GLU A 495 -14.24 15.32 -22.64
CA GLU A 495 -15.56 15.08 -23.25
C GLU A 495 -16.71 15.77 -22.49
N GLY A 496 -16.43 16.40 -21.35
CA GLY A 496 -17.36 17.23 -20.58
C GLY A 496 -18.18 16.48 -19.54
N ARG A 497 -18.66 17.23 -18.52
CA ARG A 497 -19.48 16.72 -17.42
C ARG A 497 -20.70 15.94 -17.85
N ALA A 498 -21.37 16.35 -18.92
CA ALA A 498 -22.55 15.65 -19.43
C ALA A 498 -22.25 14.17 -19.76
N ARG A 499 -21.05 13.89 -20.28
CA ARG A 499 -20.60 12.52 -20.57
C ARG A 499 -20.36 11.72 -19.30
N VAL A 500 -19.81 12.34 -18.26
CA VAL A 500 -19.68 11.73 -16.92
C VAL A 500 -21.06 11.40 -16.35
N THR A 501 -22.01 12.34 -16.41
CA THR A 501 -23.40 12.15 -15.94
C THR A 501 -24.06 10.99 -16.66
N GLU A 502 -23.93 10.88 -17.98
CA GLU A 502 -24.50 9.80 -18.78
C GLU A 502 -24.00 8.42 -18.34
N LEU A 503 -22.69 8.26 -18.14
CA LEU A 503 -22.11 6.99 -17.71
C LEU A 503 -22.61 6.61 -16.31
N VAL A 504 -22.64 7.55 -15.36
CA VAL A 504 -23.15 7.26 -14.01
C VAL A 504 -24.66 6.98 -14.03
N GLN A 505 -25.43 7.71 -14.83
CA GLN A 505 -26.86 7.52 -15.02
C GLN A 505 -27.19 6.10 -15.49
N SER A 506 -26.35 5.50 -16.34
CA SER A 506 -26.59 4.17 -16.91
C SER A 506 -26.68 3.05 -15.85
N VAL A 507 -26.13 3.27 -14.65
CA VAL A 507 -26.12 2.29 -13.56
C VAL A 507 -27.07 2.64 -12.41
N LEU A 508 -27.72 3.82 -12.44
CA LEU A 508 -28.65 4.25 -11.39
C LEU A 508 -30.11 3.86 -11.71
N PRO A 509 -30.92 3.55 -10.69
CA PRO A 509 -32.33 3.21 -10.87
C PRO A 509 -33.27 4.44 -10.93
N PHE A 510 -32.71 5.65 -10.94
CA PHE A 510 -33.44 6.92 -11.00
C PHE A 510 -32.70 7.92 -11.89
N HIS A 511 -33.37 8.97 -12.34
CA HIS A 511 -32.77 10.02 -13.16
C HIS A 511 -32.06 11.08 -12.31
N ILE A 512 -30.84 11.43 -12.70
CA ILE A 512 -30.10 12.57 -12.16
C ILE A 512 -30.76 13.85 -12.70
N THR A 513 -31.30 14.68 -11.81
CA THR A 513 -31.94 15.96 -12.17
C THR A 513 -30.92 17.09 -12.25
N ALA A 514 -31.06 17.96 -13.26
CA ALA A 514 -30.12 19.07 -13.54
C ALA A 514 -29.93 20.04 -12.35
N ASP A 515 -30.93 20.21 -11.48
CA ASP A 515 -30.86 21.12 -10.33
C ASP A 515 -29.90 20.66 -9.22
N ALA A 516 -29.52 19.38 -9.17
CA ALA A 516 -28.55 18.88 -8.20
C ALA A 516 -27.10 19.31 -8.52
N ALA A 517 -26.84 19.79 -9.74
CA ALA A 517 -25.49 20.03 -10.24
C ALA A 517 -24.91 21.43 -9.91
N VAL A 518 -25.65 22.33 -9.26
CA VAL A 518 -25.24 23.76 -9.16
C VAL A 518 -25.50 24.42 -7.79
N THR A 519 -25.78 23.70 -6.71
CA THR A 519 -26.15 24.34 -5.43
C THR A 519 -25.07 24.25 -4.35
N GLU A 520 -23.84 24.74 -4.60
CA GLU A 520 -22.93 25.15 -3.52
C GLU A 520 -21.84 26.14 -3.98
N ARG A 521 -22.22 27.15 -4.79
CA ARG A 521 -21.48 28.42 -4.90
C ARG A 521 -22.24 29.50 -4.12
N ALA A 522 -22.12 29.49 -2.79
CA ALA A 522 -22.48 30.60 -1.91
C ALA A 522 -21.58 30.59 -0.67
#